data_AF-A0A2I0NZ55-F1
#
_entry.id   AF-A0A2I0NZ55-F1
#
_cell.length_a   1.000
_cell.length_b   1.000
_cell.length_c   1.000
_cell.angle_alpha   90.00
_cell.angle_beta   90.00
_cell.angle_gamma   90.00
#
_symmetry.space_group_name_H-M   'P 1'
#
loop_
_entity.id
_entity.type
_entity.pdbx_description
1 polymer ?
#
loop_
_entity_poly.entity_id
_entity_poly.type
_entity_poly.pdbx_seq_one_letter_code
_entity_poly.pdbx_strand_id
1 'polypeptide(L)'
;MLSADLHIHTSCSGDGESQVSEVLAAARAAGLDVIAITDHDTTEGCVIAAGLPAGDILVIPGVEVTTMQGHLLILGASGPIPKGLDVLETIALAHSLGGIAILPHPFHRYRH
;
A
#
# COMPACT_ATOMS: atom_id res chain seq x y z
N MET A 1 -18.98 11.93 -3.61
CA MET A 1 -18.52 10.54 -3.37
C MET A 1 -17.06 10.52 -3.79
N LEU A 2 -16.16 9.93 -3.00
CA LEU A 2 -14.73 9.86 -3.34
C LEU A 2 -14.47 8.65 -4.23
N SER A 3 -13.61 8.81 -5.23
CA SER A 3 -13.04 7.75 -6.06
C SER A 3 -11.64 7.41 -5.57
N ALA A 4 -11.35 6.12 -5.37
CA ALA A 4 -10.10 5.68 -4.76
C ALA A 4 -9.54 4.40 -5.37
N ASP A 5 -8.21 4.32 -5.42
CA ASP A 5 -7.46 3.08 -5.67
C ASP A 5 -6.51 2.82 -4.49
N LEU A 6 -6.73 1.73 -3.76
CA LEU A 6 -6.07 1.47 -2.48
C LEU A 6 -5.01 0.36 -2.57
N HIS A 7 -4.67 -0.09 -3.77
CA HIS A 7 -3.68 -1.16 -3.98
C HIS A 7 -2.81 -0.86 -5.20
N ILE A 8 -1.75 -0.07 -5.00
CA ILE A 8 -0.84 0.37 -6.06
C ILE A 8 0.61 0.06 -5.69
N HIS A 9 1.36 -0.49 -6.65
CA HIS A 9 2.79 -0.77 -6.53
C HIS A 9 3.57 0.20 -7.39
N THR A 10 4.76 0.54 -6.93
CA THR A 10 5.73 1.37 -7.60
C THR A 10 7.00 0.56 -7.88
N SER A 11 7.96 1.16 -8.57
CA SER A 11 9.27 0.57 -8.78
C SER A 11 10.04 0.29 -7.47
N CYS A 12 9.60 0.83 -6.32
CA CYS A 12 10.27 0.64 -5.04
C CYS A 12 10.18 -0.79 -4.49
N SER A 13 9.16 -1.57 -4.85
CA SER A 13 9.08 -2.98 -4.45
C SER A 13 9.69 -3.96 -5.45
N GLY A 14 10.09 -3.49 -6.64
CA GLY A 14 10.67 -4.33 -7.70
C GLY A 14 9.68 -5.18 -8.48
N ASP A 15 8.38 -5.16 -8.13
CA ASP A 15 7.29 -5.80 -8.88
C ASP A 15 6.35 -4.80 -9.58
N GLY A 16 6.47 -3.50 -9.26
CA GLY A 16 5.90 -2.40 -10.04
C GLY A 16 6.91 -1.84 -11.05
N GLU A 17 6.41 -1.31 -12.18
CA GLU A 17 7.26 -0.75 -13.24
C GLU A 17 7.32 0.79 -13.20
N SER A 18 6.35 1.44 -12.58
CA SER A 18 6.22 2.91 -12.59
C SER A 18 6.89 3.57 -11.40
N GLN A 19 7.54 4.71 -11.64
CA GLN A 19 8.04 5.59 -10.58
C GLN A 19 6.88 6.23 -9.81
N VAL A 20 7.13 6.64 -8.57
CA VAL A 20 6.14 7.31 -7.71
C VAL A 20 5.52 8.55 -8.39
N SER A 21 6.33 9.35 -9.08
CA SER A 21 5.85 10.54 -9.81
C SER A 21 4.90 10.19 -10.97
N GLU A 22 5.16 9.08 -11.66
CA GLU A 22 4.34 8.59 -12.76
C GLU A 22 3.00 8.05 -12.25
N VAL A 23 3.01 7.33 -11.11
CA VAL A 23 1.81 6.90 -10.41
C VAL A 23 0.94 8.09 -10.00
N LEU A 24 1.53 9.13 -9.39
CA LEU A 24 0.79 10.34 -8.99
C LEU A 24 0.21 11.11 -10.18
N ALA A 25 0.91 11.12 -11.33
CA ALA A 25 0.41 11.74 -12.54
C ALA A 25 -0.75 10.92 -13.16
N ALA A 26 -0.62 9.60 -13.20
CA ALA A 26 -1.64 8.70 -13.71
C ALA A 26 -2.92 8.75 -12.86
N ALA A 27 -2.80 8.76 -11.53
CA ALA A 27 -3.93 8.89 -10.62
C ALA A 27 -4.71 10.19 -10.86
N ARG A 28 -4.01 11.31 -11.11
CA ARG A 28 -4.63 12.60 -11.47
C ARG A 28 -5.33 12.55 -12.81
N ALA A 29 -4.68 11.97 -13.82
CA ALA A 29 -5.28 11.82 -15.14
C ALA A 29 -6.54 10.93 -15.11
N ALA A 30 -6.58 9.95 -14.20
CA ALA A 30 -7.73 9.09 -13.97
C ALA A 30 -8.86 9.74 -13.14
N GLY A 31 -8.64 10.94 -12.58
CA GLY A 31 -9.62 11.63 -11.74
C GLY A 31 -9.87 10.94 -10.40
N LEU A 32 -8.86 10.27 -9.83
CA LEU A 32 -8.94 9.72 -8.48
C LEU A 32 -8.79 10.82 -7.43
N ASP A 33 -9.58 10.74 -6.36
CA ASP A 33 -9.46 11.64 -5.21
C ASP A 33 -8.42 11.12 -4.20
N VAL A 34 -8.28 9.79 -4.11
CA VAL A 34 -7.45 9.11 -3.11
C VAL A 34 -6.68 7.96 -3.75
N ILE A 35 -5.41 7.81 -3.39
CA ILE A 35 -4.67 6.57 -3.65
C ILE A 35 -4.00 6.04 -2.40
N ALA A 36 -3.69 4.74 -2.36
CA ALA A 36 -2.70 4.20 -1.45
C ALA A 36 -1.53 3.56 -2.22
N ILE A 37 -0.31 3.89 -1.81
CA ILE A 37 0.89 3.20 -2.27
C ILE A 37 1.11 2.05 -1.29
N THR A 38 1.10 0.82 -1.80
CA THR A 38 1.18 -0.42 -1.04
C THR A 38 2.24 -1.33 -1.64
N ASP A 39 3.45 -0.78 -1.81
CA ASP A 39 4.62 -1.53 -2.27
C ASP A 39 4.81 -2.81 -1.42
N HIS A 40 5.32 -3.87 -2.06
CA HIS A 40 5.61 -5.12 -1.38
C HIS A 40 6.70 -4.98 -0.32
N ASP A 41 6.34 -5.27 0.95
CA ASP A 41 7.25 -5.30 2.11
C ASP A 41 8.10 -4.03 2.34
N THR A 42 7.75 -2.90 1.73
CA THR A 42 8.47 -1.62 1.87
C THR A 42 7.49 -0.45 1.86
N THR A 43 7.88 0.64 2.51
CA THR A 43 7.14 1.92 2.49
C THR A 43 7.94 3.03 1.78
N GLU A 44 9.00 2.68 1.06
CA GLU A 44 9.87 3.66 0.39
C GLU A 44 9.11 4.52 -0.62
N GLY A 45 8.20 3.94 -1.41
CA GLY A 45 7.35 4.70 -2.34
C GLY A 45 6.44 5.71 -1.62
N CYS A 46 5.96 5.37 -0.42
CA CYS A 46 5.19 6.30 0.42
C CYS A 46 6.04 7.49 0.89
N VAL A 47 7.28 7.23 1.34
CA VAL A 47 8.21 8.28 1.79
C VAL A 47 8.54 9.22 0.63
N ILE A 48 8.79 8.68 -0.57
CA ILE A 48 9.02 9.48 -1.77
C ILE A 48 7.77 10.30 -2.11
N ALA A 49 6.58 9.71 -2.08
CA ALA A 49 5.33 10.41 -2.38
C ALA A 49 5.07 11.60 -1.43
N ALA A 50 5.40 11.44 -0.14
CA ALA A 50 5.28 12.52 0.84
C ALA A 50 6.20 13.72 0.55
N GLY A 51 7.31 13.51 -0.16
CA GLY A 51 8.23 14.56 -0.61
C GLY A 51 7.84 15.20 -1.95
N LEU A 52 6.85 14.66 -2.66
CA LEU A 52 6.41 15.16 -3.96
C LEU A 52 5.12 16.00 -3.83
N PRO A 53 4.90 16.97 -4.73
CA PRO A 53 3.65 17.71 -4.75
C PRO A 53 2.49 16.80 -5.16
N ALA A 54 1.72 16.30 -4.20
CA ALA A 54 0.55 15.45 -4.44
C ALA A 54 -0.60 16.18 -5.16
N GLY A 55 -0.62 17.53 -5.10
CA GLY A 55 -1.70 18.34 -5.66
C GLY A 55 -3.02 18.05 -4.96
N ASP A 56 -4.05 17.74 -5.74
CA ASP A 56 -5.41 17.52 -5.24
C ASP A 56 -5.68 16.07 -4.82
N ILE A 57 -4.70 15.18 -4.93
CA ILE A 57 -4.83 13.77 -4.53
C ILE A 57 -4.36 13.55 -3.10
N LEU A 58 -5.17 12.86 -2.31
CA LEU A 58 -4.75 12.33 -1.02
C LEU A 58 -3.99 11.01 -1.22
N VAL A 59 -2.75 10.95 -0.72
CA VAL A 59 -1.96 9.71 -0.70
C VAL A 59 -2.00 9.11 0.70
N ILE A 60 -2.58 7.92 0.83
CA ILE A 60 -2.59 7.14 2.07
C ILE A 60 -1.31 6.29 2.10
N PRO A 61 -0.48 6.38 3.16
CA PRO A 61 0.65 5.50 3.30
C PRO A 61 0.17 4.06 3.56
N GLY A 62 0.75 3.09 2.87
CA GLY A 62 0.44 1.68 3.05
C GLY A 62 1.58 0.75 2.69
N VAL A 63 1.34 -0.55 2.82
CA VAL A 63 2.27 -1.64 2.46
C VAL A 63 1.46 -2.90 2.13
N GLU A 64 1.83 -3.64 1.09
CA GLU A 64 1.40 -5.03 0.91
C GLU A 64 2.42 -5.94 1.58
N VAL A 65 2.12 -6.36 2.81
CA VAL A 65 3.03 -7.18 3.61
C VAL A 65 2.85 -8.66 3.30
N THR A 66 3.96 -9.34 3.08
CA THR A 66 4.05 -10.79 2.98
C THR A 66 3.95 -11.41 4.36
N THR A 67 2.89 -12.15 4.63
CA THR A 67 2.68 -12.95 5.86
C THR A 67 3.06 -14.42 5.61
N MET A 68 2.97 -15.29 6.62
CA MET A 68 3.16 -16.73 6.44
C MET A 68 2.06 -17.40 5.60
N GLN A 69 0.90 -16.76 5.41
CA GLN A 69 -0.28 -17.33 4.74
C GLN A 69 -0.64 -16.61 3.42
N GLY A 70 0.15 -15.63 3.00
CA GLY A 70 -0.13 -14.77 1.86
C GLY A 70 -0.03 -13.30 2.21
N HIS A 71 -0.72 -12.44 1.48
CA HIS A 71 -0.54 -10.99 1.61
C HIS A 71 -1.65 -10.30 2.39
N LEU A 72 -1.30 -9.17 3.00
CA LEU A 72 -2.25 -8.21 3.57
C LEU A 72 -1.87 -6.80 3.13
N LEU A 73 -2.87 -5.98 2.81
CA LEU A 73 -2.65 -4.53 2.71
C LEU A 73 -2.83 -3.94 4.10
N ILE A 74 -1.84 -3.19 4.56
CA ILE A 74 -1.95 -2.38 5.77
C ILE A 74 -1.91 -0.91 5.37
N LEU A 75 -2.99 -0.18 5.67
CA LEU A 75 -3.13 1.24 5.38
C LEU A 75 -3.06 2.08 6.66
N GLY A 76 -2.27 3.15 6.64
CA GLY A 76 -2.26 4.17 7.69
C GLY A 76 -1.63 3.77 9.03
N ALA A 77 -0.88 2.67 9.09
CA ALA A 77 -0.17 2.28 10.31
C ALA A 77 0.92 3.30 10.68
N SER A 78 1.03 3.63 11.97
CA SER A 78 2.02 4.61 12.47
C SER A 78 3.44 4.05 12.62
N GLY A 79 3.68 2.80 12.26
CA GLY A 79 4.94 2.09 12.46
C GLY A 79 5.14 0.96 11.47
N PRO A 80 6.33 0.33 11.46
CA PRO A 80 6.66 -0.72 10.51
C PRO A 80 5.83 -1.97 10.73
N ILE A 81 5.45 -2.63 9.63
CA ILE A 81 4.83 -3.96 9.64
C ILE A 81 5.86 -4.95 9.09
N PRO A 82 6.45 -5.81 9.94
CA PRO A 82 7.43 -6.78 9.49
C PRO A 82 6.78 -7.88 8.68
N LYS A 83 7.48 -8.34 7.64
CA LYS A 83 7.09 -9.51 6.86
C LYS A 83 7.36 -10.82 7.60
N GLY A 84 6.64 -11.87 7.20
CA GLY A 84 6.84 -13.24 7.68
C GLY A 84 6.21 -13.55 9.03
N LEU A 85 5.40 -12.64 9.59
CA LEU A 85 4.54 -12.95 10.74
C LEU A 85 3.34 -13.79 10.32
N ASP A 86 2.70 -14.45 11.29
CA ASP A 86 1.39 -15.06 11.11
C ASP A 86 0.36 -13.99 10.72
N VAL A 87 -0.56 -14.32 9.82
CA VAL A 87 -1.59 -13.38 9.33
C VAL A 87 -2.39 -12.72 10.46
N LEU A 88 -2.72 -13.45 11.53
CA LEU A 88 -3.48 -12.90 12.66
C LEU A 88 -2.61 -12.00 13.55
N GLU A 89 -1.33 -12.33 13.69
CA GLU A 89 -0.35 -11.48 14.38
C GLU A 89 -0.14 -10.17 13.62
N THR A 90 -0.01 -10.23 12.29
CA THR A 90 0.08 -9.05 11.42
C THR A 90 -1.15 -8.16 11.56
N ILE A 91 -2.35 -8.72 11.55
CA ILE A 91 -3.60 -7.96 11.74
C ILE A 91 -3.62 -7.29 13.12
N ALA A 92 -3.27 -8.03 14.18
CA ALA A 92 -3.25 -7.49 15.53
C ALA A 92 -2.24 -6.34 15.67
N LEU A 93 -1.04 -6.50 15.11
CA LEU A 93 -0.01 -5.47 15.10
C LEU A 93 -0.47 -4.23 14.32
N ALA A 94 -1.00 -4.42 13.10
CA ALA A 94 -1.52 -3.33 12.28
C ALA A 94 -2.57 -2.50 13.03
N HIS A 95 -3.55 -3.16 13.65
CA HIS A 95 -4.57 -2.48 14.47
C HIS A 95 -3.96 -1.77 15.70
N SER A 96 -2.97 -2.36 16.36
CA SER A 96 -2.29 -1.72 17.50
C SER A 96 -1.54 -0.42 17.11
N LEU A 97 -1.15 -0.31 15.84
CA LEU A 97 -0.51 0.85 15.23
C LEU A 97 -1.52 1.80 14.55
N GLY A 98 -2.83 1.58 14.75
CA GLY A 98 -3.90 2.38 14.16
C GLY A 98 -4.13 2.14 12.65
N GLY A 99 -3.47 1.16 12.06
CA GLY A 99 -3.64 0.80 10.66
C GLY A 99 -4.90 -0.03 10.41
N ILE A 100 -5.34 -0.05 9.16
CA ILE A 100 -6.45 -0.89 8.67
C ILE A 100 -5.86 -2.05 7.88
N ALA A 101 -6.24 -3.28 8.22
CA ALA A 101 -5.87 -4.47 7.47
C ALA A 101 -6.96 -4.82 6.43
N ILE A 102 -6.55 -5.08 5.20
CA ILE A 102 -7.41 -5.53 4.10
C ILE A 102 -6.81 -6.82 3.55
N LEU A 103 -7.68 -7.80 3.26
CA LEU A 103 -7.29 -9.04 2.57
C LEU A 103 -7.34 -8.79 1.05
N PRO A 104 -6.21 -8.58 0.36
CA PRO A 104 -6.21 -8.40 -1.08
C PRO A 104 -6.43 -9.75 -1.78
N HIS A 105 -7.04 -9.67 -2.96
CA HIS A 105 -7.14 -10.77 -3.94
C HIS A 105 -7.29 -12.20 -3.35
N PRO A 106 -8.29 -12.47 -2.47
CA PRO A 106 -8.38 -13.71 -1.66
C PRO A 106 -8.54 -15.02 -2.45
N PHE A 107 -8.83 -14.93 -3.74
CA PHE A 107 -9.00 -16.08 -4.63
C PHE A 107 -7.80 -16.30 -5.56
N HIS A 108 -6.73 -15.53 -5.41
CA HIS A 108 -5.52 -15.67 -6.22
C HIS A 108 -4.67 -16.85 -5.72
N ARG A 109 -4.54 -17.88 -6.56
CA ARG A 109 -3.97 -19.19 -6.18
C ARG A 109 -2.44 -19.27 -6.15
N TYR A 110 -1.74 -18.23 -6.63
CA TYR A 110 -0.31 -18.31 -6.99
C TYR A 110 0.58 -17.30 -6.25
N ARG A 111 0.05 -16.55 -5.29
CA ARG A 111 0.81 -15.57 -4.48
C ARG A 111 0.49 -15.76 -3.00
N HIS A 112 0.94 -16.88 -2.45
CA HIS A 112 0.98 -17.16 -1.01
C HIS A 112 2.42 -17.02 -0.54
#